data_AF-A0A2T9K6D5-F1
#
_entry.id   AF-A0A2T9K6D5-F1
#
_cell.length_a   1.000
_cell.length_b   1.000
_cell.length_c   1.000
_cell.angle_alpha   90.00
_cell.angle_beta   90.00
_cell.angle_gamma   90.00
#
_symmetry.space_group_name_H-M   'P 1'
#
loop_
_entity.id
_entity.type
_entity.pdbx_description
1 polymer ?
#
loop_
_entity_poly.entity_id
_entity_poly.type
_entity_poly.pdbx_seq_one_letter_code
_entity_poly.pdbx_strand_id
1 'polypeptide(L)'
;MRLSTLALGLAIAVSGQAAYAQTPRAQSPRALTPQAQASLDQASQDQGASVADVREAVGRIAFDPARFFPSPYVSDRSIVRITYTGDDYGWPVYAIAIAAGCVDGETVSKDQCAARLRARMVRAPAPEGMTRPRQRGVRLVSQLVERKATSPDQIRAALGQIGPEWVEADLQTCPGATEALKKSAEAAWVPDAVADPKPSAELSLVLHADIVKVEIQDQRRLTTYRGWLAEKSPAVWADGLATALDPCWRPASVPAPWQAAARK
;
A
#
# COMPACT_ATOMS: atom_id res chain seq x y z
N MET A 1 -1.23 41.47 52.96
CA MET A 1 -0.51 41.57 54.26
C MET A 1 -0.42 40.18 54.87
N ARG A 2 0.72 39.86 55.50
CA ARG A 2 1.20 38.55 56.04
C ARG A 2 1.89 37.68 54.98
N LEU A 3 3.21 37.73 54.76
CA LEU A 3 4.45 37.50 55.56
C LEU A 3 4.72 36.04 55.96
N SER A 4 5.86 35.55 55.43
CA SER A 4 6.80 34.53 55.96
C SER A 4 6.37 33.06 55.85
N THR A 5 7.21 32.11 55.44
CA THR A 5 8.56 31.83 55.96
C THR A 5 9.42 31.01 54.97
N LEU A 6 10.72 31.33 54.94
CA LEU A 6 11.82 30.57 54.32
C LEU A 6 12.00 29.18 54.95
N ALA A 7 12.46 28.21 54.14
CA ALA A 7 13.33 27.14 54.63
C ALA A 7 14.34 26.74 53.54
N LEU A 8 15.60 27.04 53.83
CA LEU A 8 16.82 26.58 53.17
C LEU A 8 17.01 25.08 53.46
N GLY A 9 17.34 24.28 52.45
CA GLY A 9 17.60 22.84 52.59
C GLY A 9 18.79 22.38 51.76
N LEU A 10 19.93 22.34 52.45
CA LEU A 10 21.25 21.74 52.18
C LEU A 10 21.37 20.64 51.09
N ALA A 11 22.49 20.71 50.37
CA ALA A 11 22.97 19.75 49.37
C ALA A 11 23.54 18.45 49.99
N ILE A 12 23.39 17.33 49.26
CA ILE A 12 24.25 16.15 49.40
C ILE A 12 24.72 15.76 47.99
N ALA A 13 26.01 15.95 47.72
CA ALA A 13 26.69 15.40 46.57
C ALA A 13 27.14 13.97 46.90
N VAL A 14 26.65 12.98 46.15
CA VAL A 14 27.11 11.59 46.23
C VAL A 14 28.02 11.33 45.04
N SER A 15 29.33 11.25 45.32
CA SER A 15 30.36 10.86 44.36
C SER A 15 30.39 9.33 44.24
N GLY A 16 29.66 8.78 43.25
CA GLY A 16 29.74 7.37 42.90
C GLY A 16 30.93 7.08 41.99
N GLN A 17 31.97 6.44 42.51
CA GLN A 17 33.05 5.85 41.71
C GLN A 17 32.50 4.63 40.95
N ALA A 18 32.37 4.72 39.63
CA ALA A 18 32.08 3.59 38.77
C ALA A 18 33.37 2.80 38.47
N ALA A 19 33.45 1.59 39.00
CA ALA A 19 34.47 0.61 38.62
C ALA A 19 34.22 0.16 37.17
N TYR A 20 35.18 0.41 36.28
CA TYR A 20 35.20 -0.14 34.92
C TYR A 20 35.46 -1.66 34.99
N ALA A 21 34.41 -2.46 34.77
CA ALA A 21 34.55 -3.88 34.48
C ALA A 21 35.05 -4.07 33.04
N GLN A 22 36.17 -4.77 32.87
CA GLN A 22 36.71 -5.14 31.58
C GLN A 22 35.83 -6.23 30.94
N THR A 23 35.18 -5.91 29.83
CA THR A 23 34.43 -6.87 29.00
C THR A 23 35.40 -7.83 28.31
N PRO A 24 35.22 -9.15 28.40
CA PRO A 24 36.01 -10.10 27.61
C PRO A 24 35.73 -9.89 26.11
N ARG A 25 36.81 -9.76 25.32
CA ARG A 25 36.76 -9.68 23.85
C ARG A 25 35.97 -10.86 23.30
N ALA A 26 34.88 -10.57 22.59
CA ALA A 26 34.20 -11.53 21.75
C ALA A 26 35.20 -12.13 20.74
N GLN A 27 35.35 -13.45 20.77
CA GLN A 27 36.11 -14.18 19.77
C GLN A 27 35.40 -14.01 18.43
N SER A 28 36.14 -13.57 17.40
CA SER A 28 35.62 -13.45 16.04
C SER A 28 34.98 -14.76 15.59
N PRO A 29 33.77 -14.74 15.00
CA PRO A 29 33.14 -15.95 14.48
C PRO A 29 34.05 -16.56 13.41
N ARG A 30 34.41 -17.82 13.63
CA ARG A 30 35.20 -18.63 12.68
C ARG A 30 34.41 -18.69 11.37
N ALA A 31 35.01 -18.25 10.27
CA ALA A 31 34.38 -18.30 8.96
C ALA A 31 33.90 -19.74 8.68
N LEU A 32 32.65 -19.87 8.26
CA LEU A 32 32.08 -21.15 7.83
C LEU A 32 32.91 -21.72 6.68
N THR A 33 33.01 -23.04 6.62
CA THR A 33 33.70 -23.68 5.49
C THR A 33 32.89 -23.47 4.21
N PRO A 34 33.54 -23.37 3.04
CA PRO A 34 32.85 -23.19 1.76
C PRO A 34 31.79 -24.26 1.48
N GLN A 35 31.96 -25.48 2.02
CA GLN A 35 30.96 -26.55 1.93
C GLN A 35 29.75 -26.31 2.84
N ALA A 36 29.93 -25.79 4.06
CA ALA A 36 28.82 -25.42 4.93
C ALA A 36 28.02 -24.22 4.38
N GLN A 37 28.71 -23.27 3.74
CA GLN A 37 28.06 -22.18 3.00
C GLN A 37 27.32 -22.69 1.77
N ALA A 38 27.92 -23.56 0.95
CA ALA A 38 27.24 -24.14 -0.21
C ALA A 38 26.01 -24.97 0.18
N SER A 39 26.04 -25.70 1.30
CA SER A 39 24.88 -26.46 1.79
C SER A 39 23.79 -25.57 2.39
N LEU A 40 24.13 -24.43 3.00
CA LEU A 40 23.16 -23.42 3.43
C LEU A 40 22.55 -22.68 2.24
N ASP A 41 23.34 -22.37 1.23
CA ASP A 41 22.88 -21.73 -0.01
C ASP A 41 21.96 -22.68 -0.81
N GLN A 42 22.26 -23.98 -0.86
CA GLN A 42 21.38 -24.99 -1.45
C GLN A 42 20.10 -25.21 -0.64
N ALA A 43 20.18 -25.26 0.70
CA ALA A 43 18.98 -25.36 1.56
C ALA A 43 18.08 -24.11 1.48
N SER A 44 18.65 -22.95 1.14
CA SER A 44 17.91 -21.69 0.91
C SER A 44 17.29 -21.63 -0.49
N GLN A 45 17.85 -22.36 -1.47
CA GLN A 45 17.32 -22.43 -2.83
C GLN A 45 16.22 -23.50 -3.00
N ASP A 46 16.14 -24.49 -2.11
CA ASP A 46 15.15 -25.58 -2.15
C ASP A 46 13.86 -25.29 -1.35
N GLN A 47 13.82 -24.17 -0.61
CA GLN A 47 12.56 -23.63 -0.10
C GLN A 47 11.87 -22.88 -1.24
N GLY A 48 11.04 -23.61 -2.02
CA GLY A 48 10.21 -23.00 -3.05
C GLY A 48 9.48 -21.75 -2.54
N ALA A 49 9.28 -20.76 -3.41
CA ALA A 49 8.73 -19.45 -3.01
C ALA A 49 7.48 -19.62 -2.15
N SER A 50 7.47 -18.97 -0.99
CA SER A 50 6.37 -19.04 -0.05
C SER A 50 5.12 -18.34 -0.60
N VAL A 51 3.96 -18.62 -0.02
CA VAL A 51 2.71 -17.88 -0.33
C VAL A 51 2.91 -16.37 -0.13
N ALA A 52 3.72 -15.98 0.88
CA ALA A 52 4.03 -14.59 1.14
C ALA A 52 4.85 -13.95 0.02
N ASP A 53 5.83 -14.67 -0.53
CA ASP A 53 6.68 -14.19 -1.64
C ASP A 53 5.85 -14.00 -2.92
N VAL A 54 4.97 -14.96 -3.24
CA VAL A 54 4.06 -14.85 -4.38
C VAL A 54 3.11 -13.67 -4.20
N ARG A 55 2.53 -13.51 -3.00
CA ARG A 55 1.65 -12.37 -2.68
C ARG A 55 2.35 -11.03 -2.86
N GLU A 56 3.55 -10.87 -2.32
CA GLU A 56 4.33 -9.63 -2.48
C GLU A 56 4.68 -9.37 -3.95
N ALA A 57 5.13 -10.40 -4.66
CA ALA A 57 5.45 -10.30 -6.08
C ALA A 57 4.23 -9.88 -6.91
N VAL A 58 3.05 -10.44 -6.66
CA VAL A 58 1.78 -10.04 -7.30
C VAL A 58 1.42 -8.60 -6.97
N GLY A 59 1.61 -8.19 -5.70
CA GLY A 59 1.48 -6.82 -5.26
C GLY A 59 2.27 -5.86 -6.15
N ARG A 60 3.58 -6.11 -6.32
CA ARG A 60 4.47 -5.29 -7.15
C ARG A 60 4.18 -5.40 -8.66
N ILE A 61 3.78 -6.59 -9.14
CA ILE A 61 3.61 -6.87 -10.57
C ILE A 61 2.28 -6.33 -11.12
N ALA A 62 1.21 -6.34 -10.31
CA ALA A 62 -0.13 -6.04 -10.79
C ALA A 62 -0.89 -5.01 -9.96
N PHE A 63 -0.69 -4.98 -8.64
CA PHE A 63 -1.46 -4.13 -7.72
C PHE A 63 -0.69 -2.91 -7.22
N ASP A 64 0.43 -2.59 -7.87
CA ASP A 64 1.17 -1.35 -7.63
C ASP A 64 0.57 -0.22 -8.49
N PRO A 65 -0.22 0.70 -7.90
CA PRO A 65 -0.87 1.78 -8.64
C PRO A 65 0.14 2.72 -9.32
N ALA A 66 1.39 2.75 -8.88
CA ALA A 66 2.42 3.57 -9.51
C ALA A 66 2.76 3.13 -10.95
N ARG A 67 2.31 1.94 -11.34
CA ARG A 67 2.55 1.35 -12.67
C ARG A 67 1.40 1.57 -13.64
N PHE A 68 0.33 2.24 -13.21
CA PHE A 68 -0.92 2.34 -13.99
C PHE A 68 -0.90 3.48 -15.00
N PHE A 69 -0.10 4.52 -14.76
CA PHE A 69 0.07 5.66 -15.66
C PHE A 69 1.55 5.87 -16.01
N PRO A 70 2.17 4.88 -16.70
CA PRO A 70 3.54 5.01 -17.18
C PRO A 70 3.63 6.13 -18.22
N SER A 71 4.74 6.87 -18.21
CA SER A 71 5.09 7.79 -19.29
C SER A 71 6.56 7.68 -19.71
N PRO A 72 6.96 8.10 -20.94
CA PRO A 72 8.36 8.13 -21.34
C PRO A 72 9.26 8.99 -20.43
N TYR A 73 8.70 10.04 -19.84
CA TYR A 73 9.46 11.04 -19.08
C TYR A 73 9.28 10.94 -17.57
N VAL A 74 8.21 10.29 -17.11
CA VAL A 74 7.88 10.18 -15.69
C VAL A 74 7.53 8.74 -15.39
N SER A 75 8.12 8.19 -14.32
CA SER A 75 7.88 6.82 -13.89
C SER A 75 6.40 6.59 -13.57
N ASP A 76 5.75 7.58 -12.97
CA ASP A 76 4.34 7.56 -12.57
C ASP A 76 3.73 8.97 -12.55
N ARG A 77 2.57 9.11 -13.20
CA ARG A 77 1.81 10.37 -13.30
C ARG A 77 0.58 10.42 -12.39
N SER A 78 0.37 9.41 -11.56
CA SER A 78 -0.77 9.39 -10.65
C SER A 78 -0.64 10.43 -9.55
N ILE A 79 -1.73 11.15 -9.31
CA ILE A 79 -1.92 12.13 -8.24
C ILE A 79 -2.65 11.53 -7.03
N VAL A 80 -3.35 10.41 -7.24
CA VAL A 80 -3.96 9.60 -6.17
C VAL A 80 -3.62 8.15 -6.42
N ARG A 81 -3.20 7.45 -5.37
CA ARG A 81 -2.99 6.00 -5.35
C ARG A 81 -3.75 5.40 -4.18
N ILE A 82 -4.51 4.34 -4.43
CA ILE A 82 -5.26 3.60 -3.43
C ILE A 82 -4.86 2.14 -3.59
N THR A 83 -4.53 1.47 -2.48
CA THR A 83 -4.29 0.03 -2.45
C THR A 83 -5.12 -0.56 -1.32
N TYR A 84 -6.03 -1.47 -1.65
CA TYR A 84 -6.77 -2.27 -0.68
C TYR A 84 -6.11 -3.64 -0.59
N THR A 85 -5.54 -3.97 0.58
CA THR A 85 -4.77 -5.19 0.79
C THR A 85 -5.46 -6.24 1.66
N GLY A 86 -6.78 -6.19 1.83
CA GLY A 86 -7.45 -7.12 2.75
C GLY A 86 -6.88 -6.96 4.16
N ASP A 87 -6.90 -8.01 4.96
CA ASP A 87 -6.42 -7.98 6.35
C ASP A 87 -4.90 -7.72 6.51
N ASP A 88 -4.40 -7.91 7.72
CA ASP A 88 -2.99 -7.76 8.09
C ASP A 88 -2.03 -8.69 7.33
N TYR A 89 -2.55 -9.67 6.59
CA TYR A 89 -1.75 -10.49 5.67
C TYR A 89 -1.52 -9.83 4.31
N GLY A 90 -2.16 -8.72 3.96
CA GLY A 90 -1.81 -7.96 2.75
C GLY A 90 -2.24 -8.61 1.41
N TRP A 91 -3.38 -9.29 1.38
CA TRP A 91 -3.98 -9.87 0.17
C TRP A 91 -4.38 -8.81 -0.87
N PRO A 92 -3.92 -8.91 -2.14
CA PRO A 92 -4.23 -7.88 -3.14
C PRO A 92 -5.70 -7.96 -3.58
N VAL A 93 -6.54 -7.04 -3.09
CA VAL A 93 -7.97 -7.02 -3.44
C VAL A 93 -8.21 -6.12 -4.65
N TYR A 94 -7.82 -4.86 -4.53
CA TYR A 94 -7.79 -3.92 -5.65
C TYR A 94 -6.76 -2.82 -5.42
N ALA A 95 -6.33 -2.20 -6.51
CA ALA A 95 -5.57 -0.96 -6.48
C ALA A 95 -6.16 0.00 -7.51
N ILE A 96 -6.21 1.29 -7.17
CA ILE A 96 -6.68 2.37 -8.03
C ILE A 96 -5.58 3.41 -8.14
N ALA A 97 -5.36 3.92 -9.34
CA ALA A 97 -4.58 5.12 -9.56
C ALA A 97 -5.45 6.15 -10.27
N ILE A 98 -5.26 7.44 -9.97
CA ILE A 98 -5.89 8.55 -10.70
C ILE A 98 -4.79 9.47 -11.19
N ALA A 99 -4.79 9.77 -12.49
CA ALA A 99 -3.87 10.71 -13.10
C ALA A 99 -4.62 11.91 -13.67
N ALA A 100 -3.97 13.07 -13.63
CA ALA A 100 -4.42 14.30 -14.27
C ALA A 100 -3.75 14.49 -15.64
N GLY A 101 -4.47 15.14 -16.54
CA GLY A 101 -3.98 15.43 -17.89
C GLY A 101 -4.24 14.28 -18.87
N CYS A 102 -3.63 14.39 -20.05
CA CYS A 102 -3.65 13.31 -21.04
C CYS A 102 -2.81 12.16 -20.58
N VAL A 103 -3.30 10.96 -20.84
CA VAL A 103 -2.51 9.75 -20.84
C VAL A 103 -1.90 9.53 -22.23
N ASP A 104 -0.74 8.90 -22.27
CA ASP A 104 0.03 8.74 -23.50
C ASP A 104 -0.77 7.93 -24.54
N GLY A 105 -0.78 8.39 -25.80
CA GLY A 105 -1.54 7.80 -26.91
C GLY A 105 -2.90 8.44 -27.19
N GLU A 106 -3.34 9.43 -26.42
CA GLU A 106 -4.57 10.18 -26.71
C GLU A 106 -4.35 11.33 -27.71
N THR A 107 -5.08 11.33 -28.81
CA THR A 107 -5.18 12.46 -29.76
C THR A 107 -6.25 13.46 -29.31
N VAL A 108 -6.02 14.10 -28.16
CA VAL A 108 -6.90 15.14 -27.61
C VAL A 108 -6.18 16.48 -27.66
N SER A 109 -6.91 17.57 -27.93
CA SER A 109 -6.30 18.92 -27.93
C SER A 109 -5.72 19.24 -26.56
N LYS A 110 -4.59 19.95 -26.52
CA LYS A 110 -3.87 20.28 -25.27
C LYS A 110 -4.75 21.02 -24.25
N ASP A 111 -5.73 21.78 -24.69
CA ASP A 111 -6.61 22.55 -23.80
C ASP A 111 -7.66 21.65 -23.13
N GLN A 112 -8.17 20.64 -23.85
CA GLN A 112 -9.09 19.64 -23.29
C GLN A 112 -8.36 18.63 -22.40
N CYS A 113 -7.05 18.50 -22.59
CA CYS A 113 -6.18 17.58 -21.87
C CYS A 113 -6.04 17.92 -20.38
N ALA A 114 -5.74 19.19 -20.06
CA ALA A 114 -5.28 19.61 -18.73
C ALA A 114 -6.31 19.38 -17.62
N ALA A 115 -7.60 19.43 -17.94
CA ALA A 115 -8.68 19.26 -16.98
C ALA A 115 -9.06 17.79 -16.71
N ARG A 116 -8.59 16.83 -17.53
CA ARG A 116 -9.04 15.43 -17.45
C ARG A 116 -8.50 14.72 -16.22
N LEU A 117 -9.35 13.88 -15.65
CA LEU A 117 -9.02 12.98 -14.56
C LEU A 117 -9.39 11.57 -14.98
N ARG A 118 -8.38 10.70 -15.11
CA ARG A 118 -8.55 9.30 -15.50
C ARG A 118 -8.24 8.42 -14.31
N ALA A 119 -9.13 7.48 -14.00
CA ALA A 119 -8.85 6.42 -13.06
C ALA A 119 -8.55 5.11 -13.80
N ARG A 120 -7.62 4.34 -13.25
CA ARG A 120 -7.36 2.94 -13.63
C ARG A 120 -7.38 2.07 -12.39
N MET A 121 -7.93 0.88 -12.51
CA MET A 121 -8.04 -0.07 -11.41
C MET A 121 -7.62 -1.46 -11.86
N VAL A 122 -6.83 -2.13 -11.02
CA VAL A 122 -6.73 -3.59 -11.03
C VAL A 122 -7.59 -4.15 -9.92
N ARG A 123 -8.44 -5.13 -10.23
CA ARG A 123 -9.27 -5.87 -9.26
C ARG A 123 -8.98 -7.36 -9.35
N ALA A 124 -8.69 -8.01 -8.23
CA ALA A 124 -8.63 -9.48 -8.20
C ALA A 124 -10.01 -10.06 -8.56
N PRO A 125 -10.14 -11.17 -9.31
CA PRO A 125 -11.45 -11.65 -9.77
C PRO A 125 -12.45 -11.96 -8.63
N ALA A 126 -13.73 -11.66 -8.83
CA ALA A 126 -14.83 -12.13 -7.95
C ALA A 126 -15.47 -13.37 -8.57
N PRO A 127 -15.56 -14.50 -7.85
CA PRO A 127 -16.57 -15.49 -8.17
C PRO A 127 -17.97 -14.98 -7.80
N GLU A 128 -18.98 -15.55 -8.44
CA GLU A 128 -20.37 -15.31 -8.11
C GLU A 128 -20.67 -15.59 -6.64
N GLY A 129 -21.53 -14.76 -6.03
CA GLY A 129 -21.98 -14.93 -4.65
C GLY A 129 -20.93 -14.58 -3.57
N MET A 130 -19.79 -14.00 -3.93
CA MET A 130 -18.78 -13.59 -2.95
C MET A 130 -19.26 -12.40 -2.10
N THR A 131 -19.21 -12.57 -0.78
CA THR A 131 -19.67 -11.55 0.19
C THR A 131 -18.56 -10.75 0.84
N ARG A 132 -17.31 -11.22 0.81
CA ARG A 132 -16.16 -10.55 1.45
C ARG A 132 -15.09 -10.16 0.43
N PRO A 133 -14.78 -8.87 0.23
CA PRO A 133 -13.81 -8.41 -0.76
C PRO A 133 -12.43 -9.09 -0.63
N ARG A 134 -11.95 -9.31 0.59
CA ARG A 134 -10.63 -9.92 0.83
C ARG A 134 -10.45 -11.33 0.25
N GLN A 135 -11.52 -12.10 0.10
CA GLN A 135 -11.43 -13.46 -0.45
C GLN A 135 -10.99 -13.45 -1.93
N ARG A 136 -11.17 -12.34 -2.65
CA ARG A 136 -10.67 -12.16 -4.02
C ARG A 136 -9.14 -12.27 -4.07
N GLY A 137 -8.46 -11.54 -3.18
CA GLY A 137 -7.00 -11.52 -3.11
C GLY A 137 -6.41 -12.85 -2.66
N VAL A 138 -7.02 -13.49 -1.64
CA VAL A 138 -6.63 -14.84 -1.19
C VAL A 138 -6.71 -15.82 -2.36
N ARG A 139 -7.86 -15.86 -3.05
CA ARG A 139 -8.09 -16.80 -4.15
C ARG A 139 -7.16 -16.55 -5.34
N LEU A 140 -6.86 -15.29 -5.66
CA LEU A 140 -5.92 -14.95 -6.71
C LEU A 140 -4.53 -15.52 -6.40
N VAL A 141 -4.02 -15.31 -5.18
CA VAL A 141 -2.71 -15.82 -4.78
C VAL A 141 -2.72 -17.35 -4.71
N SER A 142 -3.76 -17.98 -4.16
CA SER A 142 -3.89 -19.44 -4.14
C SER A 142 -3.82 -20.04 -5.55
N GLN A 143 -4.52 -19.47 -6.53
CA GLN A 143 -4.46 -19.94 -7.92
C GLN A 143 -3.05 -19.83 -8.53
N LEU A 144 -2.29 -18.78 -8.19
CA LEU A 144 -0.92 -18.63 -8.66
C LEU A 144 0.00 -19.68 -8.05
N VAL A 145 -0.15 -19.95 -6.75
CA VAL A 145 0.59 -20.99 -6.04
C VAL A 145 0.25 -22.38 -6.58
N GLU A 146 -1.03 -22.70 -6.80
CA GLU A 146 -1.50 -23.96 -7.39
C GLU A 146 -0.92 -24.19 -8.80
N ARG A 147 -0.79 -23.10 -9.58
CA ARG A 147 -0.16 -23.11 -10.91
C ARG A 147 1.37 -23.14 -10.87
N LYS A 148 1.98 -23.15 -9.67
CA LYS A 148 3.43 -23.04 -9.45
C LYS A 148 4.04 -21.80 -10.11
N ALA A 149 3.27 -20.71 -10.19
CA ALA A 149 3.73 -19.44 -10.70
C ALA A 149 4.47 -18.67 -9.60
N THR A 150 5.75 -18.99 -9.43
CA THR A 150 6.57 -18.48 -8.32
C THR A 150 7.62 -17.46 -8.75
N SER A 151 8.00 -17.44 -10.02
CA SER A 151 8.88 -16.39 -10.58
C SER A 151 8.07 -15.22 -11.16
N PRO A 152 8.65 -14.01 -11.26
CA PRO A 152 7.97 -12.86 -11.85
C PRO A 152 7.37 -13.10 -13.24
N ASP A 153 8.09 -13.80 -14.13
CA ASP A 153 7.61 -14.07 -15.49
C ASP A 153 6.47 -15.10 -15.50
N GLN A 154 6.55 -16.13 -14.65
CA GLN A 154 5.47 -17.09 -14.47
C GLN A 154 4.22 -16.42 -13.88
N ILE A 155 4.40 -15.53 -12.91
CA ILE A 155 3.31 -14.75 -12.31
C ILE A 155 2.64 -13.89 -13.39
N ARG A 156 3.40 -13.18 -14.23
CA ARG A 156 2.84 -12.37 -15.33
C ARG A 156 2.04 -13.21 -16.31
N ALA A 157 2.58 -14.35 -16.74
CA ALA A 157 1.91 -15.27 -17.65
C ALA A 157 0.61 -15.82 -17.04
N ALA A 158 0.66 -16.24 -15.76
CA ALA A 158 -0.49 -16.76 -15.05
C ALA A 158 -1.57 -15.68 -14.80
N LEU A 159 -1.19 -14.44 -14.49
CA LEU A 159 -2.13 -13.32 -14.38
C LEU A 159 -2.86 -13.05 -15.70
N GLY A 160 -2.17 -13.19 -16.84
CA GLY A 160 -2.79 -13.12 -18.16
C GLY A 160 -3.87 -14.19 -18.41
N GLN A 161 -3.78 -15.34 -17.74
CA GLN A 161 -4.77 -16.43 -17.84
C GLN A 161 -5.87 -16.34 -16.79
N ILE A 162 -5.55 -15.93 -15.56
CA ILE A 162 -6.50 -15.79 -14.45
C ILE A 162 -7.48 -14.64 -14.72
N GLY A 163 -7.01 -13.59 -15.40
CA GLY A 163 -7.82 -12.43 -15.79
C GLY A 163 -8.26 -11.56 -14.61
N PRO A 164 -7.35 -11.00 -13.78
CA PRO A 164 -7.68 -9.85 -12.95
C PRO A 164 -8.29 -8.74 -13.83
N GLU A 165 -9.26 -8.05 -13.30
CA GLU A 165 -9.96 -7.00 -14.01
C GLU A 165 -9.02 -5.79 -14.14
N TRP A 166 -8.75 -5.38 -15.38
CA TRP A 166 -8.01 -4.17 -15.69
C TRP A 166 -8.95 -3.17 -16.36
N VAL A 167 -9.37 -2.17 -15.59
CA VAL A 167 -10.45 -1.26 -15.98
C VAL A 167 -10.03 0.20 -15.86
N GLU A 168 -10.69 1.06 -16.60
CA GLU A 168 -10.50 2.51 -16.55
C GLU A 168 -11.84 3.25 -16.50
N ALA A 169 -11.82 4.48 -15.97
CA ALA A 169 -12.95 5.38 -15.94
C ALA A 169 -12.50 6.84 -16.15
N ASP A 170 -13.38 7.67 -16.69
CA ASP A 170 -13.22 9.11 -16.75
C ASP A 170 -14.04 9.75 -15.61
N LEU A 171 -13.37 10.44 -14.70
CA LEU A 171 -14.04 11.07 -13.56
C LEU A 171 -14.95 12.23 -13.98
N GLN A 172 -14.74 12.81 -15.16
CA GLN A 172 -15.58 13.91 -15.64
C GLN A 172 -16.94 13.42 -16.15
N THR A 173 -16.97 12.25 -16.78
CA THR A 173 -18.21 11.68 -17.32
C THR A 173 -18.87 10.70 -16.36
N CYS A 174 -18.20 10.33 -15.28
CA CYS A 174 -18.73 9.43 -14.27
C CYS A 174 -19.55 10.21 -13.22
N PRO A 175 -20.88 9.98 -13.11
CA PRO A 175 -21.72 10.72 -12.18
C PRO A 175 -21.24 10.58 -10.73
N GLY A 176 -21.04 11.71 -10.04
CA GLY A 176 -20.65 11.75 -8.62
C GLY A 176 -19.18 11.45 -8.33
N ALA A 177 -18.37 11.07 -9.32
CA ALA A 177 -16.96 10.72 -9.10
C ALA A 177 -16.11 11.93 -8.71
N THR A 178 -16.36 13.09 -9.33
CA THR A 178 -15.65 14.33 -8.99
C THR A 178 -16.04 14.83 -7.60
N GLU A 179 -17.32 14.72 -7.23
CA GLU A 179 -17.82 15.03 -5.88
C GLU A 179 -17.19 14.10 -4.84
N ALA A 180 -17.10 12.80 -5.11
CA ALA A 180 -16.43 11.84 -4.25
C ALA A 180 -14.94 12.15 -4.09
N LEU A 181 -14.25 12.55 -5.16
CA LEU A 181 -12.85 12.96 -5.11
C LEU A 181 -12.64 14.18 -4.20
N LYS A 182 -13.51 15.21 -4.31
CA LYS A 182 -13.44 16.44 -3.49
C LYS A 182 -13.54 16.17 -1.98
N LYS A 183 -14.30 15.16 -1.58
CA LYS A 183 -14.45 14.75 -0.17
C LYS A 183 -13.14 14.27 0.49
N SER A 184 -12.06 14.08 -0.27
CA SER A 184 -10.72 13.81 0.29
C SER A 184 -10.25 14.91 1.26
N ALA A 185 -10.68 16.16 1.05
CA ALA A 185 -10.37 17.29 1.90
C ALA A 185 -11.07 17.22 3.27
N GLU A 186 -12.14 16.42 3.39
CA GLU A 186 -12.92 16.25 4.62
C GLU A 186 -12.43 15.07 5.46
N ALA A 187 -11.52 14.24 4.93
CA ALA A 187 -10.99 13.07 5.61
C ALA A 187 -10.01 13.44 6.74
N ALA A 188 -10.11 12.74 7.86
CA ALA A 188 -9.20 12.88 9.00
C ALA A 188 -7.89 12.10 8.75
N TRP A 189 -6.89 12.78 8.19
CA TRP A 189 -5.58 12.18 7.86
C TRP A 189 -4.74 11.80 9.09
N VAL A 190 -5.01 12.42 10.23
CA VAL A 190 -4.41 12.10 11.53
C VAL A 190 -5.50 11.49 12.40
N PRO A 191 -5.29 10.29 13.00
CA PRO A 191 -6.28 9.70 13.89
C PRO A 191 -6.58 10.59 15.10
N ASP A 192 -7.85 10.68 15.51
CA ASP A 192 -8.28 11.51 16.64
C ASP A 192 -7.53 11.18 17.93
N ALA A 193 -7.25 9.90 18.21
CA ALA A 193 -6.49 9.49 19.39
C ALA A 193 -5.04 10.01 19.41
N VAL A 194 -4.47 10.35 18.26
CA VAL A 194 -3.15 10.98 18.14
C VAL A 194 -3.27 12.50 18.24
N ALA A 195 -4.32 13.08 17.65
CA ALA A 195 -4.56 14.52 17.66
C ALA A 195 -5.03 15.06 19.03
N ASP A 196 -5.83 14.27 19.76
CA ASP A 196 -6.39 14.57 21.09
C ASP A 196 -6.33 13.31 21.98
N PRO A 197 -5.15 12.98 22.56
CA PRO A 197 -4.99 11.78 23.37
C PRO A 197 -5.76 11.89 24.68
N LYS A 198 -6.81 11.08 24.85
CA LYS A 198 -7.60 11.03 26.09
C LYS A 198 -6.98 10.06 27.11
N PRO A 199 -6.80 10.46 28.38
CA PRO A 199 -6.15 9.63 29.42
C PRO A 199 -6.83 8.28 29.68
N SER A 200 -8.11 8.13 29.33
CA SER A 200 -8.93 6.95 29.56
C SER A 200 -9.43 6.30 28.27
N ALA A 201 -8.79 6.55 27.13
CA ALA A 201 -9.21 5.93 25.88
C ALA A 201 -9.12 4.40 26.04
N GLU A 202 -10.27 3.72 26.05
CA GLU A 202 -10.33 2.27 26.00
C GLU A 202 -9.52 1.80 24.78
N LEU A 203 -8.61 0.86 25.00
CA LEU A 203 -7.84 0.25 23.93
C LEU A 203 -8.80 -0.57 23.05
N SER A 204 -9.30 0.04 21.98
CA SER A 204 -10.06 -0.69 20.96
C SER A 204 -9.09 -1.49 20.10
N LEU A 205 -8.94 -2.79 20.41
CA LEU A 205 -8.15 -3.70 19.59
C LEU A 205 -8.98 -4.15 18.38
N VAL A 206 -8.52 -3.81 17.18
CA VAL A 206 -9.12 -4.28 15.92
C VAL A 206 -8.22 -5.36 15.33
N LEU A 207 -8.69 -6.61 15.31
CA LEU A 207 -7.95 -7.75 14.79
C LEU A 207 -8.35 -8.06 13.34
N HIS A 208 -7.36 -8.35 12.49
CA HIS A 208 -7.54 -8.74 11.09
C HIS A 208 -8.45 -7.79 10.27
N ALA A 209 -8.38 -6.49 10.56
CA ALA A 209 -9.10 -5.49 9.79
C ALA A 209 -8.46 -5.29 8.42
N ASP A 210 -9.33 -5.04 7.43
CA ASP A 210 -8.87 -4.73 6.09
C ASP A 210 -8.08 -3.41 6.09
N ILE A 211 -6.97 -3.39 5.38
CA ILE A 211 -6.02 -2.28 5.30
C ILE A 211 -6.14 -1.63 3.93
N VAL A 212 -6.35 -0.32 3.96
CA VAL A 212 -6.32 0.57 2.80
C VAL A 212 -5.13 1.50 2.97
N LYS A 213 -4.28 1.54 1.94
CA LYS A 213 -3.25 2.55 1.77
C LYS A 213 -3.76 3.60 0.79
N VAL A 214 -3.63 4.87 1.17
CA VAL A 214 -3.97 6.02 0.33
C VAL A 214 -2.76 6.91 0.23
N GLU A 215 -2.42 7.35 -0.98
CA GLU A 215 -1.41 8.36 -1.24
C GLU A 215 -1.99 9.43 -2.14
N ILE A 216 -1.85 10.70 -1.74
CA ILE A 216 -2.21 11.86 -2.56
C ILE A 216 -0.95 12.68 -2.78
N GLN A 217 -0.65 12.93 -4.05
CA GLN A 217 0.48 13.71 -4.50
C GLN A 217 -0.02 14.99 -5.16
N ASP A 218 0.46 16.12 -4.66
CA ASP A 218 0.23 17.44 -5.23
C ASP A 218 1.55 18.22 -5.24
N GLN A 219 2.05 18.52 -6.43
CA GLN A 219 3.37 19.12 -6.66
C GLN A 219 4.50 18.37 -5.91
N ARG A 220 5.02 18.95 -4.83
CA ARG A 220 6.08 18.39 -3.97
C ARG A 220 5.56 17.82 -2.64
N ARG A 221 4.24 17.84 -2.42
CA ARG A 221 3.61 17.29 -1.22
C ARG A 221 3.13 15.87 -1.51
N LEU A 222 3.53 14.95 -0.64
CA LEU A 222 2.99 13.60 -0.58
C LEU A 222 2.32 13.41 0.78
N THR A 223 1.03 13.07 0.77
CA THR A 223 0.28 12.71 1.96
C THR A 223 -0.07 11.24 1.88
N THR A 224 0.30 10.47 2.91
CA THR A 224 0.08 9.03 2.95
C THR A 224 -0.73 8.65 4.18
N TYR A 225 -1.70 7.77 3.98
CA TYR A 225 -2.43 7.08 5.01
C TYR A 225 -2.30 5.57 4.81
N ARG A 226 -2.20 4.81 5.90
CA ARG A 226 -2.30 3.36 5.90
C ARG A 226 -3.03 2.92 7.16
N GLY A 227 -4.20 2.31 6.99
CA GLY A 227 -5.02 1.89 8.12
C GLY A 227 -6.30 1.21 7.64
N TRP A 228 -7.19 0.93 8.58
CA TRP A 228 -8.47 0.28 8.30
C TRP A 228 -9.59 1.30 8.07
N LEU A 229 -10.80 0.83 7.73
CA LEU A 229 -11.98 1.66 7.48
C LEU A 229 -12.56 2.27 8.78
N ALA A 230 -11.78 3.12 9.45
CA ALA A 230 -12.23 3.90 10.60
C ALA A 230 -13.10 5.07 10.15
N GLU A 231 -14.04 5.50 10.98
CA GLU A 231 -14.93 6.63 10.68
C GLU A 231 -14.13 7.87 10.26
N LYS A 232 -14.59 8.58 9.21
CA LYS A 232 -13.95 9.78 8.62
C LYS A 232 -12.51 9.58 8.12
N SER A 233 -11.97 8.37 8.14
CA SER A 233 -10.59 8.12 7.72
C SER A 233 -10.45 8.19 6.19
N PRO A 234 -9.22 8.41 5.68
CA PRO A 234 -8.92 8.30 4.26
C PRO A 234 -9.29 6.95 3.65
N ALA A 235 -9.32 5.86 4.43
CA ALA A 235 -9.79 4.56 3.94
C ALA A 235 -11.28 4.57 3.59
N VAL A 236 -12.13 5.16 4.44
CA VAL A 236 -13.58 5.29 4.18
C VAL A 236 -13.84 6.20 2.98
N TRP A 237 -13.07 7.29 2.86
CA TRP A 237 -13.14 8.13 1.66
C TRP A 237 -12.76 7.34 0.39
N ALA A 238 -11.67 6.58 0.43
CA ALA A 238 -11.19 5.81 -0.70
C ALA A 238 -12.18 4.71 -1.13
N ASP A 239 -12.84 4.06 -0.18
CA ASP A 239 -13.92 3.10 -0.42
C ASP A 239 -15.15 3.77 -1.08
N GLY A 240 -15.54 4.95 -0.57
CA GLY A 240 -16.60 5.76 -1.17
C GLY A 240 -16.28 6.23 -2.60
N LEU A 241 -15.03 6.61 -2.87
CA LEU A 241 -14.58 6.96 -4.22
C LEU A 241 -14.59 5.74 -5.16
N ALA A 242 -14.12 4.58 -4.70
CA ALA A 242 -14.18 3.35 -5.48
C ALA A 242 -15.64 3.00 -5.85
N THR A 243 -16.55 3.08 -4.88
CA THR A 243 -18.00 2.86 -5.07
C THR A 243 -18.59 3.85 -6.08
N ALA A 244 -18.22 5.13 -6.01
CA ALA A 244 -18.69 6.15 -6.95
C ALA A 244 -18.23 5.88 -8.40
N LEU A 245 -17.12 5.18 -8.59
CA LEU A 245 -16.57 4.82 -9.90
C LEU A 245 -17.12 3.50 -10.45
N ASP A 246 -17.72 2.64 -9.62
CA ASP A 246 -18.23 1.32 -10.02
C ASP A 246 -19.11 1.30 -11.28
N PRO A 247 -20.10 2.20 -11.46
CA PRO A 247 -20.95 2.16 -12.65
C PRO A 247 -20.23 2.60 -13.94
N CYS A 248 -19.02 3.14 -13.83
CA CYS A 248 -18.28 3.76 -14.93
C CYS A 248 -17.09 2.95 -15.40
N TRP A 249 -16.74 1.87 -14.68
CA TRP A 249 -15.63 1.02 -15.08
C TRP A 249 -15.90 0.35 -16.41
N ARG A 250 -14.93 0.48 -17.31
CA ARG A 250 -14.89 -0.23 -18.60
C ARG A 250 -13.52 -0.87 -18.78
N PRO A 251 -13.37 -1.90 -19.64
CA PRO A 251 -12.06 -2.44 -19.97
C PRO A 251 -11.08 -1.34 -20.34
N ALA A 252 -9.89 -1.35 -19.76
CA ALA A 252 -8.89 -0.34 -20.03
C ALA A 252 -8.36 -0.45 -21.46
N SER A 253 -8.12 0.71 -22.09
CA SER A 253 -7.64 0.80 -23.49
C SER A 253 -6.12 0.57 -23.63
N VAL A 254 -5.41 0.44 -22.51
CA VAL A 254 -3.95 0.25 -22.46
C VAL A 254 -3.59 -1.14 -21.92
N PRO A 255 -2.37 -1.64 -22.20
CA PRO A 255 -1.90 -2.89 -21.64
C PRO A 255 -1.95 -2.91 -20.11
N ALA A 256 -2.25 -4.08 -19.55
CA ALA A 256 -2.27 -4.28 -18.11
C ALA A 256 -0.86 -4.21 -17.50
N PRO A 257 -0.71 -3.86 -16.21
CA PRO A 257 0.61 -3.69 -15.58
C PRO A 257 1.47 -4.96 -15.55
N TRP A 258 0.85 -6.14 -15.59
CA TRP A 258 1.56 -7.42 -15.68
C TRP A 258 2.04 -7.76 -17.10
N GLN A 259 1.48 -7.12 -18.13
CA GLN A 259 1.91 -7.29 -19.53
C GLN A 259 3.09 -6.38 -19.91
N ALA A 260 3.27 -5.26 -19.20
CA ALA A 260 4.41 -4.38 -19.41
C ALA A 260 5.71 -5.08 -19.00
N ALA A 261 6.73 -5.03 -19.88
CA ALA A 261 8.08 -5.53 -19.57
C ALA A 261 8.59 -4.93 -18.25
N ALA A 262 9.38 -5.70 -17.49
CA ALA A 262 10.03 -5.17 -16.30
C ALA A 262 10.85 -3.93 -16.69
N ARG A 263 10.52 -2.77 -16.13
CA ARG A 263 11.34 -1.57 -16.28
C ARG A 263 12.65 -1.86 -15.53
N LYS A 264 13.77 -1.82 -16.26
CA LYS A 264 15.12 -1.91 -15.69
C LYS A 264 15.43 -0.67 -14.86
#